data_AF-A0A7K0N9R1-F1
#
_entry.id   AF-A0A7K0N9R1-F1
#
_cell.length_a   1.000
_cell.length_b   1.000
_cell.length_c   1.000
_cell.angle_alpha   90.00
_cell.angle_beta   90.00
_cell.angle_gamma   90.00
#
_symmetry.space_group_name_H-M   'P 1'
#
loop_
_entity.id
_entity.type
_entity.pdbx_description
1 polymer ?
#
loop_
_entity_poly.entity_id
_entity_poly.type
_entity_poly.pdbx_seq_one_letter_code
_entity_poly.pdbx_strand_id
1 'polypeptide(L)' 'MAHEAKFRVWRGDAGEGALKDYSVDVNEGEVVLDVIQRIQATQASDLAVRWNCKAG' A
#
# COMPACT_ATOMS: atom_id res chain seq x y z
N MET A 1 -5.78 -12.20 -14.03
CA MET A 1 -4.31 -12.37 -14.09
C MET A 1 -3.65 -11.27 -13.28
N ALA A 2 -2.48 -11.51 -12.68
CA ALA A 2 -1.74 -10.48 -11.96
C ALA A 2 -1.14 -9.47 -12.94
N HIS A 3 -1.14 -8.18 -12.59
CA HIS A 3 -0.40 -7.14 -13.31
C HIS A 3 0.37 -6.28 -12.33
N GLU A 4 1.52 -5.76 -12.75
CA GLU A 4 2.27 -4.81 -11.94
C GLU A 4 1.59 -3.43 -12.00
N ALA A 5 1.33 -2.85 -10.84
CA ALA A 5 0.80 -1.50 -10.70
C ALA A 5 1.72 -0.62 -9.86
N LYS A 6 1.74 0.68 -10.19
CA LYS A 6 2.54 1.69 -9.49
C LYS A 6 1.69 2.47 -8.51
N PHE A 7 2.08 2.45 -7.24
CA PHE A 7 1.44 3.17 -6.16
C PHE A 7 2.36 4.26 -5.65
N ARG A 8 1.78 5.41 -5.31
CA ARG A 8 2.48 6.48 -4.58
C ARG A 8 1.91 6.55 -3.19
N VAL A 9 2.71 6.19 -2.20
CA VAL A 9 2.28 6.15 -0.79
C VAL A 9 2.99 7.28 -0.05
N TRP A 10 2.23 8.08 0.68
CA TRP A 10 2.80 9.10 1.55
C TRP A 10 3.58 8.44 2.69
N ARG A 11 4.83 8.84 2.86
CA ARG A 11 5.74 8.35 3.88
C ARG A 11 6.22 9.53 4.69
N GLY A 12 5.90 9.54 5.97
CA GLY A 12 6.17 10.69 6.83
C GLY A 12 5.72 10.47 8.26
N ASP A 13 6.16 11.38 9.14
CA ASP A 13 5.78 11.45 10.54
C ASP A 13 5.50 12.92 10.90
N ALA A 14 4.55 13.15 11.81
CA ALA A 14 4.23 14.45 12.38
C ALA A 14 4.06 15.62 11.38
N GLY A 15 3.61 15.34 10.14
CA GLY A 15 3.37 16.36 9.10
C GLY A 15 4.54 16.59 8.13
N GLU A 16 5.69 15.97 8.37
CA GLU A 16 6.81 15.94 7.43
C GLU A 16 6.79 14.63 6.63
N GLY A 17 7.11 14.68 5.34
CA GLY A 17 7.15 13.47 4.51
C GLY A 17 7.21 13.73 3.01
N ALA A 18 7.15 12.64 2.27
CA ALA A 18 7.11 12.66 0.82
C ALA A 18 6.32 11.47 0.27
N LEU A 19 5.82 11.61 -0.95
CA LEU A 19 5.33 10.46 -1.71
C LEU A 19 6.52 9.58 -2.10
N LYS A 20 6.43 8.28 -1.79
CA LYS A 20 7.35 7.26 -2.32
C LYS A 20 6.61 6.34 -3.28
N ASP A 21 7.30 5.98 -4.35
CA ASP A 21 6.77 5.10 -5.40
C ASP A 21 7.03 3.62 -5.04
N TYR A 22 6.04 2.77 -5.29
CA TYR A 22 6.10 1.33 -5.10
C TYR A 22 5.54 0.64 -6.34
N SER A 23 6.21 -0.40 -6.82
CA SER A 23 5.69 -1.28 -7.86
C SER A 23 5.31 -2.61 -7.22
N VAL A 24 4.09 -3.07 -7.47
CA VAL A 24 3.54 -4.24 -6.78
C VAL A 24 2.56 -4.97 -7.68
N ASP A 25 2.62 -6.30 -7.65
CA ASP A 25 1.64 -7.12 -8.36
C ASP A 25 0.26 -6.98 -7.71
N VAL A 26 -0.74 -6.78 -8.56
CA VAL A 26 -2.16 -6.68 -8.18
C VAL A 26 -2.95 -7.76 -8.91
N ASN A 27 -3.79 -8.46 -8.18
CA ASN A 27 -4.68 -9.48 -8.70
C ASN A 27 -6.09 -8.95 -8.90
N GLU A 28 -6.85 -9.64 -9.75
CA GLU A 28 -8.27 -9.37 -9.95
C GLU A 28 -9.06 -9.59 -8.65
N GLY A 29 -9.95 -8.64 -8.32
CA GLY A 29 -10.77 -8.68 -7.10
C GLY A 29 -10.09 -8.12 -5.85
N GLU A 30 -8.82 -7.72 -5.90
CA GLU A 30 -8.14 -7.06 -4.79
C GLU A 30 -8.60 -5.61 -4.63
N VAL A 31 -8.71 -5.16 -3.39
CA VAL A 31 -8.97 -3.75 -3.06
C VAL A 31 -7.69 -3.06 -2.61
N VAL A 32 -7.69 -1.73 -2.56
CA VAL A 32 -6.50 -0.93 -2.17
C VAL A 32 -5.90 -1.40 -0.84
N LEU A 33 -6.72 -1.80 0.13
CA LEU A 33 -6.24 -2.33 1.40
C LEU A 33 -5.39 -3.61 1.24
N ASP A 34 -5.73 -4.49 0.29
CA ASP A 34 -4.91 -5.69 0.02
C ASP A 34 -3.53 -5.30 -0.52
N VAL A 35 -3.51 -4.33 -1.43
CA VAL A 35 -2.27 -3.85 -2.05
C VAL A 35 -1.39 -3.11 -1.05
N ILE A 36 -1.98 -2.26 -0.19
CA ILE A 36 -1.25 -1.56 0.86
C ILE A 36 -0.67 -2.54 1.90
N GLN A 37 -1.43 -3.56 2.30
CA GLN A 37 -0.93 -4.62 3.19
C GLN A 37 0.20 -5.42 2.54
N ARG A 38 0.15 -5.66 1.23
CA ARG A 38 1.24 -6.32 0.50
C ARG A 38 2.50 -5.45 0.47
N ILE A 39 2.38 -4.16 0.16
CA ILE A 39 3.49 -3.20 0.22
C ILE A 39 4.10 -3.19 1.62
N GLN A 40 3.26 -3.13 2.66
CA GLN A 40 3.71 -3.18 4.05
C GLN A 40 4.47 -4.49 4.33
N ALA A 41 3.92 -5.65 3.97
CA ALA A 41 4.53 -6.94 4.27
C ALA A 41 5.85 -7.21 3.50
N THR A 42 6.04 -6.63 2.32
CA THR A 42 7.12 -7.04 1.39
C THR A 42 8.16 -5.96 1.09
N GLN A 43 7.79 -4.69 1.10
CA GLN A 43 8.65 -3.59 0.65
C GLN A 43 8.84 -2.51 1.73
N ALA A 44 7.91 -2.39 2.67
CA ALA A 44 7.86 -1.30 3.64
C ALA A 44 7.24 -1.75 4.97
N SER A 45 7.91 -2.65 5.69
CA SER A 45 7.43 -3.24 6.95
C SER A 45 7.16 -2.23 8.08
N ASP A 46 7.72 -1.03 7.94
CA ASP A 46 7.54 0.11 8.83
C ASP A 46 6.39 1.05 8.39
N LEU A 47 5.67 0.73 7.31
CA LEU A 47 4.54 1.52 6.85
C LEU A 47 3.43 1.47 7.90
N ALA A 48 3.05 2.62 8.45
CA ALA A 48 1.87 2.70 9.30
C ALA A 48 0.61 2.52 8.44
N VAL A 49 -0.21 1.51 8.78
CA VAL A 49 -1.49 1.23 8.12
C VAL A 49 -2.55 1.08 9.19
N ARG A 50 -3.61 1.89 9.11
CA ARG A 50 -4.79 1.78 9.98
C ARG A 50 -6.03 1.63 9.11
N TRP A 51 -6.72 0.52 9.29
CA TRP A 51 -8.01 0.25 8.65
C TRP A 51 -8.93 -0.40 9.67
N ASN A 52 -10.25 -0.18 9.55
CA ASN A 52 -11.23 -0.80 10.43
C ASN A 52 -11.74 -2.12 9.85
N CYS A 53 -12.72 -2.07 8.94
CA CYS A 53 -13.18 -3.25 8.20
C CYS A 53 -12.73 -3.19 6.74
N LYS A 54 -12.53 -4.35 6.12
CA LYS A 54 -12.30 -4.48 4.67
C LYS A 54 -13.60 -4.41 3.86
N ALA A 55 -14.75 -4.43 4.52
CA ALA A 55 -16.06 -4.59 3.90
C ALA A 55 -16.71 -3.28 3.40
N GLY A 56 -16.13 -2.11 3.72
CA GLY A 56 -16.76 -0.81 3.45
C GLY A 56 -17.82 -0.49 4.49
#